data_AF-A0A6V7J259-F1
#
_entry.id   AF-A0A6V7J259-F1
#
_cell.length_a   1.000
_cell.length_b   1.000
_cell.length_c   1.000
_cell.angle_alpha   90.00
_cell.angle_beta   90.00
_cell.angle_gamma   90.00
#
_symmetry.space_group_name_H-M   'P 1'
#
loop_
_entity.id
_entity.type
_entity.pdbx_description
1 polymer ?
#
loop_
_entity_poly.entity_id
_entity_poly.type
_entity_poly.pdbx_seq_one_letter_code
_entity_poly.pdbx_strand_id
1 'polypeptide(L)'
;MGVLEENDNSKYVRLNVIHMRGTEDMSTKDVFKYFEDYAPASIEWINDISCNVVWLDNISAARALLGLSKRISGLSEKLQRENKEAANDNDLVNVENNSAEENMIQLKDIQCPLPPGLWRKGVDYPKSKAIFLRFAMKSDKKQPRAERMSEYYKKYGNPNFG
;
A
#
# COMPACT_ATOMS: atom_id res chain seq x y z
N MET A 1 -5.87 -10.23 -35.91
CA MET A 1 -5.72 -9.07 -35.02
C MET A 1 -6.34 -9.44 -33.69
N GLY A 2 -5.53 -10.04 -32.80
CA GLY A 2 -5.97 -10.53 -31.48
C GLY A 2 -5.19 -9.76 -30.43
N VAL A 3 -5.91 -9.04 -29.58
CA VAL A 3 -5.39 -8.04 -28.65
C VAL A 3 -4.56 -8.73 -27.56
N LEU A 4 -3.48 -8.03 -27.23
CA LEU A 4 -2.39 -8.34 -26.30
C LEU A 4 -2.84 -9.04 -25.01
N GLU A 5 -2.04 -10.02 -24.59
CA GLU A 5 -2.13 -10.68 -23.27
C GLU A 5 -2.31 -9.63 -22.16
N GLU A 6 -3.50 -9.62 -21.55
CA GLU A 6 -3.74 -8.83 -20.35
C GLU A 6 -2.78 -9.31 -19.27
N ASN A 7 -1.83 -8.46 -18.90
CA ASN A 7 -0.82 -8.69 -17.88
C ASN A 7 -1.43 -9.43 -16.66
N ASP A 8 -1.04 -10.69 -16.46
CA ASP A 8 -1.67 -11.65 -15.54
C ASP A 8 -1.74 -11.18 -14.09
N ASN A 9 -0.96 -10.16 -13.75
CA ASN A 9 -0.90 -9.56 -12.43
C ASN A 9 -2.13 -8.67 -12.12
N SER A 10 -2.75 -8.08 -13.14
CA SER A 10 -3.93 -7.22 -12.99
C SER A 10 -5.12 -7.95 -12.35
N LYS A 11 -5.25 -9.26 -12.61
CA LYS A 11 -6.33 -10.09 -12.06
C LYS A 11 -6.26 -10.26 -10.54
N TYR A 12 -5.10 -9.99 -9.93
CA TYR A 12 -4.89 -10.11 -8.49
C TYR A 12 -4.92 -8.77 -7.75
N VAL A 13 -4.97 -7.65 -8.45
CA VAL A 13 -5.01 -6.31 -7.85
C VAL A 13 -6.46 -5.85 -7.66
N ARG A 14 -6.76 -5.27 -6.50
CA ARG A 14 -8.05 -4.63 -6.18
C ARG A 14 -7.89 -3.13 -6.38
N LEU A 15 -8.22 -2.62 -7.57
CA LEU A 15 -8.01 -1.21 -7.93
C LEU A 15 -8.88 -0.23 -7.13
N ASN A 16 -9.96 -0.68 -6.51
CA ASN A 16 -10.77 0.12 -5.59
C ASN A 16 -10.28 0.07 -4.14
N VAL A 17 -9.10 -0.51 -3.87
CA VAL A 17 -8.62 -0.75 -2.50
C VAL A 17 -7.15 -0.37 -2.36
N ILE A 18 -6.86 0.47 -1.38
CA ILE A 18 -5.48 0.82 -0.99
C ILE A 18 -5.11 0.00 0.24
N HIS A 19 -4.00 -0.72 0.15
CA HIS A 19 -3.36 -1.31 1.30
C HIS A 19 -2.45 -0.26 1.96
N MET A 20 -2.69 -0.02 3.25
CA MET A 20 -2.00 0.97 4.08
C MET A 20 -1.18 0.24 5.16
N ARG A 21 0.10 0.57 5.24
CA ARG A 21 1.01 0.18 6.33
C ARG A 21 1.40 1.38 7.18
N GLY A 22 1.85 1.11 8.40
CA GLY A 22 2.25 2.13 9.36
C GLY A 22 1.08 2.57 10.25
N THR A 23 0.23 1.63 10.66
CA THR A 23 -1.00 1.89 11.42
C THR A 23 -0.90 1.50 12.89
N GLU A 24 0.30 1.26 13.43
CA GLU A 24 0.59 0.77 14.78
C GLU A 24 -0.22 1.51 15.86
N ASP A 25 -0.26 2.84 15.76
CA ASP A 25 -0.92 3.73 16.71
C ASP A 25 -2.21 4.38 16.16
N MET A 26 -2.72 3.90 15.01
CA MET A 26 -3.89 4.48 14.33
C MET A 26 -5.18 3.70 14.63
N SER A 27 -6.26 4.43 14.93
CA SER A 27 -7.61 3.87 15.03
C SER A 27 -8.36 3.95 13.69
N THR A 28 -9.54 3.30 13.61
CA THR A 28 -10.46 3.45 12.46
C THR A 28 -10.79 4.92 12.17
N LYS A 29 -10.93 5.76 13.21
CA LYS A 29 -11.19 7.19 13.04
C LYS A 29 -10.00 7.92 12.43
N ASP A 30 -8.78 7.55 12.83
CA ASP A 30 -7.55 8.15 12.29
C ASP A 30 -7.35 7.79 10.82
N VAL A 31 -7.62 6.53 10.44
CA VAL A 31 -7.52 6.09 9.04
C VAL A 31 -8.58 6.77 8.18
N PHE A 32 -9.84 6.86 8.63
CA PHE A 32 -10.85 7.62 7.88
C PHE A 32 -10.50 9.10 7.76
N LYS A 33 -9.96 9.70 8.82
CA LYS A 33 -9.48 11.09 8.80
C LYS A 33 -8.37 11.30 7.78
N TYR A 34 -7.42 10.36 7.70
CA TYR A 34 -6.31 10.42 6.74
C TYR A 34 -6.77 10.45 5.29
N PHE A 35 -7.87 9.75 4.97
CA PHE A 35 -8.41 9.65 3.62
C PHE A 35 -9.65 10.54 3.38
N GLU A 36 -9.99 11.47 4.30
CA GLU A 36 -11.31 12.12 4.33
C GLU A 36 -11.72 12.83 3.03
N ASP A 37 -10.76 13.48 2.36
CA ASP A 37 -10.98 14.22 1.11
C ASP A 37 -11.27 13.32 -0.10
N TYR A 38 -11.16 12.00 0.07
CA TYR A 38 -11.31 11.00 -0.98
C TYR A 38 -12.48 10.05 -0.75
N ALA A 39 -13.36 10.31 0.23
CA ALA A 39 -14.56 9.53 0.51
C ALA A 39 -14.33 8.00 0.63
N PRO A 40 -13.45 7.55 1.54
CA PRO A 40 -13.27 6.12 1.83
C PRO A 40 -14.59 5.49 2.32
N ALA A 41 -14.92 4.30 1.84
CA ALA A 41 -16.17 3.62 2.16
C ALA A 41 -16.05 2.72 3.40
N SER A 42 -14.97 1.94 3.51
CA SER A 42 -14.76 1.03 4.62
C SER A 42 -13.29 0.70 4.86
N ILE A 43 -13.00 0.09 6.00
CA ILE A 43 -11.65 -0.35 6.41
C ILE A 43 -11.70 -1.84 6.73
N GLU A 44 -10.79 -2.61 6.13
CA GLU A 44 -10.56 -4.02 6.43
C GLU A 44 -9.23 -4.15 7.19
N TRP A 45 -9.29 -4.30 8.51
CA TRP A 45 -8.08 -4.49 9.32
C TRP A 45 -7.42 -5.85 9.05
N ILE A 46 -6.12 -5.84 8.75
CA ILE A 46 -5.34 -7.06 8.49
C ILE A 46 -4.60 -7.49 9.76
N ASN A 47 -3.95 -6.55 10.43
CA ASN A 47 -3.24 -6.71 11.70
C ASN A 47 -3.00 -5.31 12.32
N ASP A 48 -2.21 -5.24 13.39
CA ASP A 48 -1.96 -3.97 14.10
C ASP A 48 -1.19 -2.95 13.27
N ILE A 49 -0.44 -3.40 12.26
CA ILE A 49 0.49 -2.56 11.50
C ILE A 49 -0.01 -2.23 10.09
N SER A 50 -1.12 -2.82 9.67
CA SER A 50 -1.70 -2.60 8.35
C SER A 50 -3.21 -2.85 8.24
N CYS A 51 -3.83 -2.14 7.30
CA CYS A 51 -5.22 -2.33 6.90
C CYS A 51 -5.41 -2.09 5.40
N ASN A 52 -6.54 -2.53 4.86
CA ASN A 52 -7.02 -2.08 3.56
C ASN A 52 -8.07 -1.00 3.76
N VAL A 53 -8.03 0.02 2.90
CA VAL A 53 -9.06 1.05 2.78
C VAL A 53 -9.77 0.84 1.46
N VAL A 54 -11.11 0.80 1.49
CA VAL A 54 -11.94 0.40 0.35
C VAL A 54 -12.74 1.59 -0.14
N TRP A 55 -12.83 1.73 -1.46
CA TRP A 55 -13.67 2.69 -2.17
C TRP A 55 -14.77 1.99 -2.96
N LEU A 56 -15.83 2.75 -3.27
CA LEU A 56 -16.93 2.30 -4.13
C LEU A 56 -16.53 2.27 -5.62
N ASP A 57 -15.47 3.00 -5.98
CA ASP A 57 -14.98 3.09 -7.36
C ASP A 57 -13.45 3.14 -7.43
N ASN A 58 -12.91 2.76 -8.59
CA ASN A 58 -11.45 2.70 -8.82
C ASN A 58 -10.81 4.09 -8.92
N ILE A 59 -11.56 5.11 -9.37
CA ILE A 59 -11.01 6.44 -9.67
C ILE A 59 -10.72 7.17 -8.37
N SER A 60 -11.62 7.12 -7.38
CA SER A 60 -11.44 7.71 -6.06
C SER A 60 -10.24 7.11 -5.33
N ALA A 61 -10.09 5.78 -5.37
CA ALA A 61 -8.91 5.11 -4.83
C ALA A 61 -7.62 5.55 -5.53
N ALA A 62 -7.60 5.63 -6.86
CA ALA A 62 -6.43 6.11 -7.59
C ALA A 62 -6.07 7.56 -7.25
N ARG A 63 -7.07 8.45 -7.12
CA ARG A 63 -6.87 9.84 -6.70
C ARG A 63 -6.30 9.92 -5.29
N ALA A 64 -6.82 9.13 -4.35
CA ALA A 64 -6.30 9.06 -2.98
C ALA A 64 -4.84 8.62 -2.96
N LEU A 65 -4.51 7.55 -3.69
CA LEU A 65 -3.14 7.05 -3.77
C LEU A 65 -2.19 8.11 -4.35
N LEU A 66 -2.58 8.79 -5.43
CA LEU A 66 -1.73 9.81 -6.04
C LEU A 66 -1.60 11.07 -5.18
N GLY A 67 -2.69 11.54 -4.59
CA GLY A 67 -2.71 12.79 -3.81
C GLY A 67 -2.12 12.67 -2.41
N LEU A 68 -2.17 11.48 -1.80
CA LEU A 68 -1.64 11.25 -0.45
C LEU A 68 -0.28 10.56 -0.44
N SER A 69 0.37 10.30 -1.58
CA SER A 69 1.67 9.63 -1.57
C SER A 69 2.63 10.01 -2.67
N LYS A 70 3.92 9.88 -2.37
CA LYS A 70 5.05 10.09 -3.26
C LYS A 70 5.65 8.76 -3.72
N ARG A 71 6.12 8.70 -4.96
CA ARG A 71 6.83 7.52 -5.48
C ARG A 71 8.18 7.39 -4.76
N ILE A 72 8.61 6.16 -4.51
CA ILE A 72 9.93 5.88 -3.96
C ILE A 72 10.89 5.60 -5.12
N SER A 73 11.86 6.48 -5.37
CA SER A 73 12.88 6.30 -6.40
C SER A 73 13.89 5.22 -5.98
N GLY A 74 14.42 4.48 -6.97
CA GLY A 74 15.34 3.36 -6.75
C GLY A 74 14.69 2.06 -6.26
N LEU A 75 13.42 2.09 -5.84
CA LEU A 75 12.70 0.87 -5.43
C LEU A 75 12.43 -0.06 -6.62
N SER A 76 11.99 0.49 -7.76
CA SER A 76 11.74 -0.28 -8.98
C SER A 76 13.02 -1.00 -9.46
N GLU A 77 14.15 -0.30 -9.48
CA GLU A 77 15.44 -0.85 -9.88
C GLU A 77 15.95 -1.91 -8.88
N LYS A 78 15.68 -1.73 -7.58
CA LYS A 78 16.00 -2.72 -6.55
C LYS A 78 15.21 -4.02 -6.78
N LEU A 79 13.89 -3.91 -6.96
CA LEU A 79 13.03 -5.05 -7.25
C LEU A 79 13.41 -5.75 -8.56
N GLN A 80 13.77 -4.99 -9.60
CA GLN A 80 14.25 -5.56 -10.86
C GLN A 80 15.57 -6.30 -10.70
N ARG A 81 16.50 -5.82 -9.86
CA ARG A 81 17.74 -6.54 -9.55
C ARG A 81 17.47 -7.84 -8.79
N GLU A 82 16.62 -7.78 -7.77
CA GLU A 82 16.19 -8.96 -7.00
C GLU A 82 15.49 -10.01 -7.89
N ASN A 83 14.74 -9.57 -8.91
CA ASN A 83 14.09 -10.47 -9.88
C ASN A 83 15.03 -10.93 -11.01
N LYS A 84 16.00 -10.11 -11.45
CA LYS A 84 16.97 -10.45 -12.50
C LYS A 84 18.00 -11.48 -12.04
N GLU A 85 18.27 -11.59 -10.74
CA GLU A 85 19.01 -12.74 -10.19
C GLU A 85 18.26 -14.08 -10.38
N ALA A 86 16.99 -14.07 -10.81
CA ALA A 86 16.19 -15.26 -11.13
C ALA A 86 15.80 -15.41 -12.62
N ALA A 87 16.02 -14.40 -13.49
CA ALA A 87 15.74 -14.51 -14.92
C ALA A 87 16.56 -13.50 -15.75
N ASN A 88 17.34 -14.01 -16.70
CA ASN A 88 18.06 -13.20 -17.70
C ASN A 88 17.12 -12.66 -18.80
N ASP A 89 17.47 -11.45 -19.24
CA ASP A 89 17.20 -10.77 -20.52
C ASP A 89 16.26 -9.54 -20.52
N ASN A 90 16.63 -8.58 -21.38
CA ASN A 90 16.34 -7.14 -21.44
C ASN A 90 14.88 -6.80 -21.88
N ASP A 91 14.29 -5.62 -21.66
CA ASP A 91 14.63 -4.26 -22.10
C ASP A 91 13.80 -3.23 -21.32
N LEU A 92 14.34 -2.03 -21.01
CA LEU A 92 13.56 -0.94 -20.40
C LEU A 92 13.69 0.35 -21.21
N VAL A 93 12.58 0.74 -21.82
CA VAL A 93 12.36 2.05 -22.45
C VAL A 93 12.13 3.10 -21.37
N ASN A 94 13.00 4.11 -21.33
CA ASN A 94 12.90 5.27 -20.45
C ASN A 94 11.96 6.30 -21.09
N VAL A 95 10.75 6.46 -20.54
CA VAL A 95 9.86 7.58 -20.89
C VAL A 95 9.99 8.63 -19.80
N GLU A 96 10.83 9.63 -20.06
CA GLU A 96 11.09 10.77 -19.19
C GLU A 96 9.96 11.79 -19.34
N ASN A 97 9.17 11.96 -18.27
CA ASN A 97 8.21 13.06 -18.15
C ASN A 97 8.71 14.03 -17.07
N ASN A 98 9.16 15.21 -17.53
CA ASN A 98 9.83 16.30 -16.79
C ASN A 98 8.97 17.05 -15.75
N SER A 99 7.96 16.42 -15.14
CA SER A 99 7.12 17.02 -14.09
C SER A 99 7.10 16.23 -12.77
N ALA A 100 7.99 15.24 -12.63
CA ALA A 100 7.89 14.20 -11.62
C ALA A 100 8.76 14.40 -10.36
N GLU A 101 9.66 15.38 -10.34
CA GLU A 101 10.69 15.51 -9.28
C GLU A 101 10.11 15.86 -7.89
N GLU A 102 9.06 16.70 -7.81
CA GLU A 102 8.44 17.09 -6.52
C GLU A 102 7.69 15.94 -5.83
N ASN A 103 7.36 14.89 -6.59
CA ASN A 103 6.55 13.74 -6.16
C ASN A 103 7.38 12.45 -5.93
N MET A 104 8.70 12.57 -5.80
CA MET A 104 9.58 11.44 -5.48
C MET A 104 10.29 11.60 -4.13
N ILE A 105 10.57 10.47 -3.47
CA ILE A 105 11.46 10.38 -2.31
C ILE A 105 12.50 9.29 -2.56
N GLN A 106 13.71 9.44 -2.01
CA GLN A 106 14.78 8.45 -2.20
C GLN A 106 14.59 7.25 -1.28
N LEU A 107 14.87 6.04 -1.79
CA LEU A 107 14.83 4.81 -0.99
C LEU A 107 15.75 4.87 0.24
N LYS A 108 16.86 5.62 0.17
CA LYS A 108 17.83 5.78 1.27
C LYS A 108 17.26 6.52 2.48
N ASP A 109 16.23 7.34 2.27
CA ASP A 109 15.61 8.15 3.33
C ASP A 109 14.55 7.34 4.12
N ILE A 110 14.31 6.09 3.73
CA ILE A 110 13.34 5.20 4.37
C ILE A 110 14.05 4.38 5.44
N GLN A 111 13.74 4.69 6.70
CA GLN A 111 14.39 4.09 7.87
C GLN A 111 13.86 2.68 8.25
N CYS A 112 12.98 2.09 7.43
CA CYS A 112 12.37 0.78 7.72
C CYS A 112 12.42 -0.17 6.53
N PRO A 113 12.51 -1.50 6.76
CA PRO A 113 12.42 -2.47 5.69
C PRO A 113 11.04 -2.43 5.03
N LEU A 114 11.01 -2.18 3.73
CA LEU A 114 9.79 -2.25 2.93
C LEU A 114 9.48 -3.72 2.60
N PRO A 115 8.22 -4.16 2.76
CA PRO A 115 7.79 -5.45 2.23
C PRO A 115 7.95 -5.51 0.70
N PRO A 116 7.96 -6.71 0.10
CA PRO A 116 7.96 -6.85 -1.36
C PRO A 116 6.81 -6.07 -2.02
N GLY A 117 7.09 -5.52 -3.20
CA GLY A 117 6.14 -4.77 -4.01
C GLY A 117 6.49 -3.29 -4.17
N LEU A 118 5.74 -2.63 -5.06
CA LEU A 118 5.93 -1.22 -5.39
C LEU A 118 5.13 -0.35 -4.42
N TRP A 119 5.80 0.11 -3.38
CA TRP A 119 5.23 0.99 -2.37
C TRP A 119 5.41 2.47 -2.72
N ARG A 120 4.49 3.30 -2.24
CA ARG A 120 4.57 4.75 -2.23
C ARG A 120 4.62 5.24 -0.79
N LYS A 121 5.41 6.28 -0.52
CA LYS A 121 5.44 6.90 0.82
C LYS A 121 4.25 7.82 0.98
N GLY A 122 3.40 7.53 1.94
CA GLY A 122 2.27 8.38 2.30
C GLY A 122 2.72 9.68 2.97
N VAL A 123 1.87 10.70 2.90
CA VAL A 123 1.97 11.91 3.75
C VAL A 123 1.96 11.48 5.22
N ASP A 124 2.74 12.15 6.06
CA ASP A 124 2.81 11.84 7.48
C ASP A 124 1.51 12.17 8.20
N TYR A 125 1.15 11.35 9.18
CA TYR A 125 0.05 11.57 10.10
C TYR A 125 0.61 11.78 11.52
N PRO A 126 -0.06 12.53 12.42
CA PRO A 126 0.45 12.76 13.79
C PRO A 126 0.81 11.46 14.54
N LYS A 127 0.07 10.38 14.30
CA LYS A 127 0.30 9.06 14.92
C LYS A 127 1.13 8.10 14.07
N SER A 128 1.59 8.51 12.89
CA SER A 128 2.47 7.68 12.05
C SER A 128 3.26 8.51 11.05
N LYS A 129 4.58 8.44 11.15
CA LYS A 129 5.52 9.05 10.19
C LYS A 129 5.95 8.09 9.08
N ALA A 130 5.60 6.81 9.20
CA ALA A 130 6.06 5.75 8.31
C ALA A 130 4.88 5.10 7.55
N ILE A 131 4.02 5.92 6.97
CA ILE A 131 2.89 5.44 6.16
C ILE A 131 3.37 5.00 4.77
N PHE A 132 3.00 3.79 4.37
CA PHE A 132 3.26 3.27 3.02
C PHE A 132 1.97 2.78 2.38
N LEU A 133 1.75 3.18 1.12
CA LEU A 133 0.53 2.92 0.37
C LEU A 133 0.84 2.18 -0.94
N ARG A 134 -0.04 1.23 -1.30
CA ARG A 134 -0.11 0.62 -2.63
C ARG A 134 -1.53 0.13 -2.89
N PHE A 135 -1.88 -0.21 -4.13
CA PHE A 135 -3.11 -0.97 -4.35
C PHE A 135 -3.03 -2.32 -3.63
N ALA A 136 -4.14 -2.72 -3.03
CA ALA A 136 -4.24 -4.01 -2.36
C ALA A 136 -4.27 -5.15 -3.38
N MET A 137 -3.66 -6.26 -3.01
CA MET A 137 -3.77 -7.53 -3.71
C MET A 137 -4.91 -8.34 -3.09
N LYS A 138 -5.47 -9.29 -3.83
CA LYS A 138 -6.47 -10.25 -3.31
C LYS A 138 -5.93 -11.09 -2.13
N SER A 139 -4.61 -11.20 -2.00
CA SER A 139 -3.92 -11.85 -0.88
C SER A 139 -3.82 -10.99 0.38
N ASP A 140 -4.05 -9.68 0.29
CA ASP A 140 -4.01 -8.77 1.45
C ASP A 140 -5.30 -8.92 2.27
N LYS A 141 -5.38 -10.01 3.02
CA LYS A 141 -6.53 -10.34 3.85
C LYS A 141 -6.08 -10.72 5.25
N LYS A 142 -6.94 -10.43 6.23
CA LYS A 142 -6.74 -10.85 7.61
C LYS A 142 -6.54 -12.37 7.67
N GLN A 143 -5.48 -12.80 8.33
CA GLN A 143 -5.24 -14.23 8.53
C GLN A 143 -6.22 -14.80 9.56
N PRO A 144 -6.66 -16.06 9.42
CA PRO A 144 -7.48 -16.70 10.44
C PRO A 144 -6.77 -16.68 11.80
N ARG A 145 -7.52 -16.36 12.87
CA ARG A 145 -7.00 -16.27 14.26
C ARG A 145 -6.01 -15.13 14.51
N ALA A 146 -5.93 -14.14 13.62
CA ALA A 146 -5.09 -12.95 13.83
C ALA A 146 -5.51 -12.15 15.08
N GLU A 147 -6.75 -12.29 15.55
CA GLU A 147 -7.25 -11.67 16.78
C GLU A 147 -6.40 -12.06 18.00
N ARG A 148 -5.93 -13.32 18.07
CA ARG A 148 -5.11 -13.83 19.19
C ARG A 148 -3.72 -13.22 19.23
N MET A 149 -3.23 -12.78 18.07
CA MET A 149 -1.89 -12.20 17.91
C MET A 149 -1.89 -10.68 18.00
N SER A 150 -3.05 -10.03 17.83
CA SER A 150 -3.18 -8.58 17.85
C SER A 150 -3.00 -8.00 19.26
N GLU A 151 -2.07 -7.05 19.39
CA GLU A 151 -1.88 -6.26 20.60
C GLU A 151 -3.05 -5.32 20.85
N TYR A 152 -3.65 -4.78 19.78
CA TYR A 152 -4.83 -3.95 19.88
C TYR A 152 -6.00 -4.72 20.51
N TYR A 153 -6.30 -5.94 20.04
CA TYR A 153 -7.35 -6.77 20.64
C TYR A 153 -7.00 -7.24 22.05
N LYS A 154 -5.74 -7.47 22.38
CA LYS A 154 -5.34 -7.76 23.77
C LYS A 154 -5.63 -6.59 24.72
N LYS A 155 -5.46 -5.36 24.23
CA LYS A 155 -5.60 -4.13 25.04
C LYS A 155 -7.03 -3.59 25.09
N TYR A 156 -7.77 -3.72 23.99
CA TYR A 156 -9.10 -3.09 23.82
C TYR A 156 -10.20 -4.09 23.45
N GLY A 157 -9.87 -5.37 23.25
CA GLY A 157 -10.84 -6.41 22.89
C GLY A 157 -11.69 -6.85 24.07
N ASN A 158 -12.86 -7.41 23.75
CA ASN A 158 -13.79 -7.94 24.74
C ASN A 158 -13.21 -9.25 25.35
N PRO A 159 -13.01 -9.33 26.68
CA PRO A 159 -12.44 -10.51 27.36
C PRO A 159 -13.17 -11.84 27.10
N ASN A 160 -14.42 -11.80 26.63
CA ASN A 160 -15.27 -12.99 26.46
C ASN A 160 -15.13 -13.70 25.09
N PHE A 161 -14.25 -13.25 24.21
CA PHE A 161 -14.06 -13.83 22.86
C PHE A 161 -12.64 -14.37 22.60
N GLY A 162 -11.90 -14.72 23.67
CA GLY A 162 -10.55 -15.30 23.63
C GLY A 162 -10.53 -16.82 23.74
#